data_AF-A0A2A4QQX6-F1
#
_entry.id   AF-A0A2A4QQX6-F1
#
_cell.length_a   1.000
_cell.length_b   1.000
_cell.length_c   1.000
_cell.angle_alpha   90.00
_cell.angle_beta   90.00
_cell.angle_gamma   90.00
#
_symmetry.space_group_name_H-M   'P 1'
#
loop_
_entity.id
_entity.type
_entity.pdbx_description
1 polymer ?
#
loop_
_entity_poly.entity_id
_entity_poly.type
_entity_poly.pdbx_seq_one_letter_code
_entity_poly.pdbx_strand_id
1 'polypeptide(L)'
;MFWRWFGQNPKFIRETGLGYNARIATLGSDSYLHGYFQSEKYFERIIPTLRKELTFSTQPSAQNADWIENIQASNSVSLHVRRGDYVAAGDVYAVCDQDYYKRAVAHIVDKTQAEPEIFVFSDDPEWAKAHLDLGYKTTFSDHNDTSKHYEDMRLISQCKHNITANSTFSWWGSWLNANPDKIVVAPKDWFGKQKRQNLDIIPATWTTL
;
A
#
# COMPACT_ATOMS: atom_id res chain seq x y z
N MET A 1 -28.07 -14.13 -8.77
CA MET A 1 -27.71 -15.00 -7.62
C MET A 1 -27.97 -16.50 -7.86
N PHE A 2 -28.81 -16.89 -8.84
CA PHE A 2 -29.13 -18.29 -9.13
C PHE A 2 -28.00 -19.13 -9.76
N TRP A 3 -27.11 -18.56 -10.58
CA TRP A 3 -26.01 -19.34 -11.21
C TRP A 3 -25.05 -19.98 -10.19
N ARG A 4 -24.90 -19.35 -9.01
CA ARG A 4 -24.01 -19.81 -7.93
C ARG A 4 -24.43 -21.17 -7.34
N TRP A 5 -25.70 -21.55 -7.48
CA TRP A 5 -26.28 -22.76 -6.88
C TRP A 5 -26.50 -23.90 -7.90
N PHE A 6 -26.61 -23.58 -9.20
CA PHE A 6 -26.95 -24.55 -10.25
C PHE A 6 -25.77 -24.95 -11.16
N GLY A 7 -24.53 -24.53 -10.84
CA GLY A 7 -23.34 -24.99 -11.55
C GLY A 7 -23.31 -24.62 -13.04
N GLN A 8 -23.97 -23.54 -13.42
CA GLN A 8 -24.00 -23.04 -14.80
C GLN A 8 -23.28 -21.68 -14.88
N ASN A 9 -22.75 -21.41 -16.08
CA ASN A 9 -21.87 -20.29 -16.43
C ASN A 9 -22.20 -18.98 -15.69
N PRO A 10 -21.18 -18.25 -15.17
CA PRO A 10 -19.74 -18.55 -15.28
C PRO A 10 -19.26 -19.62 -14.27
N LYS A 11 -18.19 -20.35 -14.63
CA LYS A 11 -17.43 -21.24 -13.75
C LYS A 11 -16.93 -20.47 -12.54
N PHE A 12 -17.49 -20.77 -11.37
CA PHE A 12 -17.13 -20.11 -10.13
C PHE A 12 -15.81 -20.66 -9.59
N ILE A 13 -14.83 -19.78 -9.39
CA ILE A 13 -13.49 -20.14 -8.95
C ILE A 13 -13.18 -19.31 -7.71
N ARG A 14 -13.03 -19.99 -6.58
CA ARG A 14 -12.68 -19.37 -5.31
C ARG A 14 -11.17 -19.43 -5.10
N GLU A 15 -10.59 -18.36 -4.58
CA GLU A 15 -9.21 -18.34 -4.11
C GLU A 15 -9.02 -19.38 -3.00
N THR A 16 -8.08 -20.31 -3.19
CA THR A 16 -7.79 -21.42 -2.26
C THR A 16 -6.51 -21.20 -1.43
N GLY A 17 -5.76 -20.15 -1.74
CA GLY A 17 -4.55 -19.71 -1.04
C GLY A 17 -4.24 -18.27 -1.44
N LEU A 18 -3.50 -17.55 -0.61
CA LEU A 18 -3.28 -16.11 -0.83
C LEU A 18 -2.15 -15.82 -1.84
N GLY A 19 -1.26 -16.79 -2.09
CA GLY A 19 -0.19 -16.65 -3.08
C GLY A 19 -0.67 -16.67 -4.53
N TYR A 20 0.26 -16.42 -5.45
CA TYR A 20 -0.01 -16.43 -6.87
C TYR A 20 -0.40 -17.82 -7.38
N ASN A 21 -1.51 -17.90 -8.10
CA ASN A 21 -2.03 -19.11 -8.73
C ASN A 21 -1.94 -18.98 -10.26
N ALA A 22 -0.93 -19.60 -10.84
CA ALA A 22 -0.69 -19.60 -12.29
C ALA A 22 -1.86 -20.17 -13.11
N ARG A 23 -2.73 -21.01 -12.52
CA ARG A 23 -3.93 -21.53 -13.22
C ARG A 23 -4.93 -20.44 -13.57
N ILE A 24 -4.89 -19.28 -12.90
CA ILE A 24 -5.78 -18.16 -13.23
C ILE A 24 -5.52 -17.65 -14.65
N ALA A 25 -4.27 -17.67 -15.10
CA ALA A 25 -3.91 -17.25 -16.46
C ALA A 25 -4.45 -18.19 -17.56
N THR A 26 -4.90 -19.40 -17.21
CA THR A 26 -5.43 -20.39 -18.17
C THR A 26 -6.95 -20.44 -18.19
N LEU A 27 -7.63 -19.57 -17.44
CA LEU A 27 -9.09 -19.55 -17.35
C LEU A 27 -9.72 -18.91 -18.58
N GLY A 28 -10.83 -19.48 -19.04
CA GLY A 28 -11.64 -18.91 -20.10
C GLY A 28 -12.48 -17.72 -19.63
N SER A 29 -13.02 -16.96 -20.59
CA SER A 29 -13.90 -15.81 -20.35
C SER A 29 -15.24 -16.18 -19.68
N ASP A 30 -15.55 -17.47 -19.58
CA ASP A 30 -16.69 -18.04 -18.89
C ASP A 30 -16.43 -18.25 -17.38
N SER A 31 -15.46 -17.55 -16.78
CA SER A 31 -15.04 -17.73 -15.39
C SER A 31 -15.41 -16.55 -14.49
N TYR A 32 -15.76 -16.83 -13.22
CA TYR A 32 -15.97 -15.83 -12.18
C TYR A 32 -15.03 -16.09 -11.01
N LEU A 33 -14.12 -15.15 -10.78
CA LEU A 33 -13.14 -15.21 -9.70
C LEU A 33 -13.73 -14.62 -8.41
N HIS A 34 -13.55 -15.33 -7.29
CA HIS A 34 -13.96 -14.89 -5.97
C HIS A 34 -12.83 -15.05 -4.95
N GLY A 35 -12.26 -13.93 -4.50
CA GLY A 35 -11.08 -13.89 -3.63
C GLY A 35 -10.44 -12.51 -3.64
N TYR A 36 -9.29 -12.38 -2.99
CA TYR A 36 -8.56 -11.12 -2.95
C TYR A 36 -7.53 -10.99 -4.08
N PHE A 37 -6.88 -12.09 -4.49
CA PHE A 37 -5.91 -12.13 -5.58
C PHE A 37 -4.79 -11.08 -5.43
N GLN A 38 -4.20 -11.02 -4.24
CA GLN A 38 -3.24 -9.97 -3.84
C GLN A 38 -1.82 -10.32 -4.28
N SER A 39 -1.54 -10.17 -5.57
CA SER A 39 -0.20 -10.37 -6.13
C SER A 39 -0.05 -9.61 -7.44
N GLU A 40 1.04 -8.87 -7.61
CA GLU A 40 1.37 -8.16 -8.85
C GLU A 40 1.43 -9.11 -10.07
N LYS A 41 1.87 -10.36 -9.86
CA LYS A 41 1.93 -11.42 -10.88
C LYS A 41 0.62 -11.67 -11.63
N TYR A 42 -0.54 -11.32 -11.06
CA TYR A 42 -1.81 -11.45 -11.77
C TYR A 42 -2.00 -10.42 -12.88
N PHE A 43 -1.30 -9.28 -12.81
CA PHE A 43 -1.47 -8.16 -13.72
C PHE A 43 -0.15 -7.60 -14.29
N GLU A 44 0.98 -8.26 -14.07
CA GLU A 44 2.30 -7.91 -14.63
C GLU A 44 2.24 -7.58 -16.13
N ARG A 45 1.47 -8.35 -16.90
CA ARG A 45 1.35 -8.19 -18.36
C ARG A 45 0.60 -6.93 -18.80
N ILE A 46 -0.14 -6.30 -17.89
CA ILE A 46 -0.97 -5.12 -18.17
C ILE A 46 -0.57 -3.92 -17.29
N ILE A 47 0.59 -3.96 -16.63
CA ILE A 47 1.10 -2.83 -15.82
C ILE A 47 1.04 -1.49 -16.58
N PRO A 48 1.49 -1.39 -17.86
CA PRO A 48 1.42 -0.12 -18.57
C PRO A 48 -0.01 0.41 -18.73
N THR A 49 -0.96 -0.49 -19.00
CA THR A 49 -2.39 -0.16 -19.10
C THR A 49 -2.94 0.28 -17.75
N LEU A 50 -2.68 -0.49 -16.70
CA LEU A 50 -3.15 -0.17 -15.35
C LEU A 50 -2.58 1.14 -14.83
N ARG A 51 -1.29 1.44 -15.07
CA ARG A 51 -0.70 2.73 -14.68
C ARG A 51 -1.31 3.92 -15.41
N LYS A 52 -1.82 3.72 -16.62
CA LYS A 52 -2.54 4.75 -17.39
C LYS A 52 -3.97 4.92 -16.87
N GLU A 53 -4.67 3.82 -16.61
CA GLU A 53 -6.08 3.83 -16.21
C GLU A 53 -6.29 4.19 -14.74
N LEU A 54 -5.38 3.77 -13.86
CA LEU A 54 -5.40 4.09 -12.44
C LEU A 54 -4.68 5.43 -12.18
N THR A 55 -5.14 6.47 -12.86
CA THR A 55 -4.70 7.85 -12.65
C THR A 55 -5.82 8.65 -11.99
N PHE A 56 -5.44 9.60 -11.13
CA PHE A 56 -6.42 10.47 -10.48
C PHE A 56 -7.02 11.43 -11.51
N SER A 57 -8.30 11.26 -11.83
CA SER A 57 -9.01 12.05 -12.83
C SER A 57 -9.51 13.41 -12.31
N THR A 58 -9.55 13.58 -10.99
CA THR A 58 -9.94 14.82 -10.33
C THR A 58 -8.72 15.69 -10.03
N GLN A 59 -8.93 17.00 -9.98
CA GLN A 59 -7.91 17.91 -9.44
C GLN A 59 -7.81 17.76 -7.92
N PRO A 60 -6.61 17.89 -7.33
CA PRO A 60 -6.47 17.94 -5.88
C PRO A 60 -7.20 19.16 -5.32
N SER A 61 -7.60 19.09 -4.05
CA SER A 61 -8.03 20.29 -3.32
C SER A 61 -6.86 21.29 -3.22
N ALA A 62 -7.13 22.57 -2.92
CA ALA A 62 -6.06 23.56 -2.73
C ALA A 62 -5.03 23.09 -1.68
N GLN A 63 -5.50 22.56 -0.56
CA GLN A 63 -4.64 22.02 0.48
C GLN A 63 -3.82 20.81 0.01
N ASN A 64 -4.40 19.91 -0.80
CA ASN A 64 -3.64 18.79 -1.36
C ASN A 64 -2.65 19.25 -2.45
N ALA A 65 -2.95 20.33 -3.18
CA ALA A 65 -2.01 20.93 -4.12
C ALA A 65 -0.79 21.49 -3.38
N ASP A 66 -0.99 22.22 -2.28
CA ASP A 66 0.10 22.72 -1.43
C ASP A 66 0.97 21.56 -0.87
N TRP A 67 0.33 20.45 -0.48
CA TRP A 67 1.05 19.25 -0.07
C TRP A 67 1.89 18.63 -1.19
N ILE A 68 1.34 18.56 -2.41
CA ILE A 68 2.09 18.06 -3.58
C ILE A 68 3.31 18.92 -3.84
N GLU A 69 3.20 20.25 -3.76
CA GLU A 69 4.33 21.17 -3.92
C GLU A 69 5.42 20.90 -2.87
N ASN A 70 5.04 20.76 -1.60
CA ASN A 70 5.98 20.44 -0.51
C ASN A 70 6.65 19.06 -0.69
N ILE A 71 5.89 18.07 -1.14
CA ILE A 71 6.38 16.71 -1.45
C ILE A 71 7.42 16.75 -2.58
N GLN A 72 7.17 17.53 -3.62
CA GLN A 72 8.06 17.66 -4.78
C GLN A 72 9.32 18.46 -4.46
N ALA A 73 9.22 19.44 -3.56
CA ALA A 73 10.34 20.29 -3.14
C ALA A 73 11.32 19.62 -2.14
N SER A 74 11.02 18.43 -1.64
CA SER A 74 11.77 17.76 -0.56
C SER A 74 12.26 16.37 -0.95
N ASN A 75 13.07 15.73 -0.09
CA ASN A 75 13.35 14.29 -0.18
C ASN A 75 12.22 13.50 0.47
N SER A 76 11.04 13.58 -0.15
CA SER A 76 9.79 13.10 0.42
C SER A 76 9.73 11.58 0.56
N VAL A 77 9.36 11.15 1.76
CA VAL A 77 9.10 9.75 2.08
C VAL A 77 7.69 9.65 2.65
N SER A 78 6.79 8.95 1.96
CA SER A 78 5.49 8.65 2.57
C SER A 78 5.68 7.55 3.62
N LEU A 79 5.04 7.68 4.79
CA LEU A 79 5.00 6.65 5.80
C LEU A 79 3.55 6.38 6.19
N HIS A 80 3.10 5.14 6.00
CA HIS A 80 1.74 4.78 6.37
C HIS A 80 1.71 4.02 7.71
N VAL A 81 0.84 4.46 8.62
CA VAL A 81 0.56 3.80 9.90
C VAL A 81 -0.86 3.27 9.90
N ARG A 82 -0.99 1.93 9.94
CA ARG A 82 -2.27 1.24 10.06
C ARG A 82 -2.41 0.67 11.47
N ARG A 83 -3.37 1.16 12.24
CA ARG A 83 -3.62 0.72 13.61
C ARG A 83 -5.08 0.46 13.92
N GLY A 84 -6.01 1.25 13.43
CA GLY A 84 -7.39 1.29 13.92
C GLY A 84 -8.05 -0.09 14.04
N ASP A 85 -8.43 -0.66 12.90
CA ASP A 85 -9.03 -2.00 12.85
C ASP A 85 -8.06 -3.13 13.23
N TYR A 86 -6.74 -2.91 13.13
CA TYR A 86 -5.73 -3.92 13.44
C TYR A 86 -5.54 -4.14 14.93
N VAL A 87 -5.55 -3.07 15.72
CA VAL A 87 -5.57 -3.14 17.19
C VAL A 87 -6.87 -3.80 17.67
N ALA A 88 -8.00 -3.51 17.01
CA ALA A 88 -9.28 -4.14 17.33
C ALA A 88 -9.36 -5.62 16.91
N ALA A 89 -8.64 -6.02 15.85
CA ALA A 89 -8.62 -7.39 15.32
C ALA A 89 -7.63 -8.33 16.03
N GLY A 90 -6.87 -7.84 17.03
CA GLY A 90 -5.92 -8.65 17.80
C GLY A 90 -4.81 -9.27 16.94
N ASP A 91 -4.53 -10.57 17.14
CA ASP A 91 -3.40 -11.28 16.52
C ASP A 91 -3.54 -11.59 15.01
N VAL A 92 -4.64 -11.15 14.36
CA VAL A 92 -4.89 -11.44 12.94
C VAL A 92 -3.93 -10.67 12.02
N TYR A 93 -3.61 -9.43 12.38
CA TYR A 93 -2.71 -8.57 11.61
C TYR A 93 -1.47 -8.25 12.44
N ALA A 94 -0.29 -8.29 11.82
CA ALA A 94 0.93 -7.82 12.46
C ALA A 94 0.88 -6.28 12.50
N VAL A 95 0.90 -5.66 13.68
CA VAL A 95 1.01 -4.20 13.75
C VAL A 95 2.48 -3.83 13.57
N CYS A 96 2.77 -2.97 12.59
CA CYS A 96 4.10 -2.39 12.44
C CYS A 96 4.46 -1.56 13.68
N ASP A 97 5.57 -1.91 14.33
CA ASP A 97 6.06 -1.19 15.51
C ASP A 97 6.92 0.02 15.14
N GLN A 98 7.24 0.85 16.13
CA GLN A 98 8.09 2.03 15.92
C GLN A 98 9.49 1.65 15.41
N ASP A 99 10.00 0.49 15.82
CA ASP A 99 11.32 0.02 15.40
C ASP A 99 11.34 -0.31 13.91
N TYR A 100 10.28 -0.91 13.36
CA TYR A 100 10.11 -1.11 11.93
C TYR A 100 10.22 0.22 11.17
N TYR A 101 9.48 1.23 11.61
CA TYR A 101 9.49 2.54 10.95
C TYR A 101 10.87 3.20 11.01
N LYS A 102 11.56 3.15 12.16
CA LYS A 102 12.92 3.67 12.30
C LYS A 102 13.91 2.96 11.38
N ARG A 103 13.85 1.62 11.31
CA ARG A 103 14.71 0.84 10.38
C ARG A 103 14.41 1.15 8.92
N ALA A 104 13.14 1.31 8.56
CA ALA A 104 12.72 1.63 7.20
C ALA A 104 13.19 3.02 6.77
N VAL A 105 13.05 4.02 7.63
CA VAL A 105 13.58 5.37 7.37
C VAL A 105 15.11 5.32 7.23
N ALA A 106 15.81 4.68 8.17
CA ALA A 106 17.26 4.54 8.11
C ALA A 106 17.74 3.85 6.83
N HIS A 107 17.02 2.83 6.35
CA HIS A 107 17.32 2.17 5.09
C HIS A 107 17.21 3.11 3.89
N ILE A 108 16.16 3.94 3.83
CA ILE A 108 16.01 4.92 2.75
C ILE A 108 17.14 5.95 2.81
N VAL A 109 17.46 6.48 3.99
CA VAL A 109 18.57 7.45 4.16
C VAL A 109 19.91 6.86 3.73
N ASP A 110 20.21 5.61 4.10
CA ASP A 110 21.44 4.92 3.67
C ASP A 110 21.49 4.75 2.15
N LYS A 111 20.36 4.50 1.49
CA LYS A 111 20.34 4.34 0.03
C LYS A 111 20.39 5.65 -0.74
N THR A 112 19.74 6.68 -0.24
CA THR A 112 19.64 7.97 -0.93
C THR A 112 20.76 8.93 -0.56
N GLN A 113 21.43 8.70 0.58
CA GLN A 113 22.42 9.61 1.17
C GLN A 113 21.86 11.03 1.36
N ALA A 114 20.56 11.13 1.65
CA ALA A 114 19.85 12.40 1.74
C ALA A 114 18.95 12.45 2.98
N GLU A 115 18.87 13.62 3.61
CA GLU A 115 17.96 13.84 4.74
C GLU A 115 16.50 13.83 4.24
N PRO A 116 15.64 12.96 4.79
CA PRO A 116 14.27 12.78 4.32
C PRO A 116 13.32 13.76 5.00
N GLU A 117 12.25 14.13 4.29
CA GLU A 117 11.06 14.71 4.89
C GLU A 117 9.94 13.66 4.89
N ILE A 118 9.42 13.35 6.07
CA ILE A 118 8.47 12.26 6.26
C ILE A 118 7.04 12.81 6.20
N PHE A 119 6.22 12.25 5.32
CA PHE A 119 4.81 12.55 5.21
C PHE A 119 4.01 11.36 5.72
N VAL A 120 3.38 11.51 6.89
CA VAL A 120 2.69 10.43 7.60
C VAL A 120 1.21 10.41 7.26
N PHE A 121 0.72 9.23 6.87
CA PHE A 121 -0.68 8.93 6.61
C PHE A 121 -1.14 7.84 7.57
N SER A 122 -2.27 8.04 8.26
CA SER A 122 -2.73 7.07 9.24
C SER A 122 -4.25 7.02 9.34
N ASP A 123 -4.76 5.85 9.70
CA ASP A 123 -6.14 5.69 10.17
C ASP A 123 -6.31 6.05 11.66
N ASP A 124 -5.22 6.39 12.35
CA ASP A 124 -5.19 6.98 13.70
C ASP A 124 -4.11 8.08 13.78
N PRO A 125 -4.37 9.27 13.17
CA PRO A 125 -3.38 10.35 13.10
C PRO A 125 -2.94 10.89 14.46
N GLU A 126 -3.84 10.93 15.44
CA GLU A 126 -3.53 11.43 16.78
C GLU A 126 -2.58 10.49 17.52
N TRP A 127 -2.80 9.17 17.41
CA TRP A 127 -1.83 8.22 17.93
C TRP A 127 -0.47 8.36 17.23
N ALA A 128 -0.47 8.49 15.90
CA ALA A 128 0.76 8.62 15.12
C ALA A 128 1.57 9.84 15.56
N LYS A 129 0.93 11.00 15.72
CA LYS A 129 1.56 12.24 16.22
C LYS A 129 2.17 12.07 17.62
N ALA A 130 1.49 11.35 18.50
CA ALA A 130 1.92 11.18 19.88
C ALA A 130 3.04 10.15 20.09
N HIS A 131 3.22 9.19 19.17
CA HIS A 131 4.10 8.03 19.38
C HIS A 131 5.20 7.85 18.33
N LEU A 132 5.06 8.45 17.15
CA LEU A 132 6.09 8.38 16.11
C LEU A 132 7.14 9.47 16.33
N ASP A 133 8.22 9.08 17.00
CA ASP A 133 9.49 9.81 16.94
C ASP A 133 10.43 9.11 15.95
N LEU A 134 10.70 9.77 14.83
CA LEU A 134 11.57 9.29 13.75
C LEU A 134 12.91 10.05 13.67
N GLY A 135 13.06 11.16 14.41
CA GLY A 135 14.26 12.01 14.34
C GLY A 135 14.41 12.85 13.06
N TYR A 136 13.36 12.97 12.24
CA TYR A 136 13.36 13.75 10.99
C TYR A 136 12.15 14.69 10.92
N LYS A 137 12.22 15.69 10.04
CA LYS A 137 11.07 16.57 9.74
C LYS A 137 9.89 15.69 9.31
N THR A 138 8.80 15.78 10.07
CA THR A 138 7.64 14.91 9.92
C THR A 138 6.36 15.73 9.86
N THR A 139 5.57 15.52 8.82
CA THR A 139 4.28 16.19 8.58
C THR A 139 3.18 15.12 8.56
N PHE A 140 2.11 15.32 9.33
CA PHE A 140 1.01 14.37 9.44
C PHE A 140 -0.18 14.85 8.61
N SER A 141 -0.76 13.96 7.80
CA SER A 141 -1.99 14.26 7.07
C SER A 141 -3.18 14.03 7.98
N ASP A 142 -3.92 15.09 8.27
CA ASP A 142 -5.12 15.09 9.11
C ASP A 142 -6.30 15.85 8.48
N HIS A 143 -6.14 16.30 7.23
CA HIS A 143 -7.12 17.12 6.52
C HIS A 143 -8.01 16.34 5.55
N ASN A 144 -7.65 15.11 5.19
CA ASN A 144 -8.46 14.25 4.34
C ASN A 144 -9.31 13.31 5.22
N ASP A 145 -10.64 13.44 5.12
CA ASP A 145 -11.57 12.54 5.79
C ASP A 145 -11.79 11.23 5.00
N THR A 146 -12.66 10.36 5.54
CA THR A 146 -12.90 9.04 4.94
C THR A 146 -13.58 9.07 3.57
N SER A 147 -14.26 10.16 3.23
CA SER A 147 -14.82 10.36 1.89
C SER A 147 -13.76 10.77 0.85
N LYS A 148 -12.57 11.17 1.31
CA LYS A 148 -11.46 11.70 0.50
C LYS A 148 -10.17 10.90 0.62
N HIS A 149 -10.20 9.65 1.10
CA HIS A 149 -9.02 8.78 1.19
C HIS A 149 -8.23 8.63 -0.13
N TYR A 150 -8.87 8.82 -1.28
CA TYR A 150 -8.16 8.81 -2.57
C TYR A 150 -7.15 9.97 -2.67
N GLU A 151 -7.33 11.07 -1.96
CA GLU A 151 -6.35 12.16 -1.89
C GLU A 151 -5.11 11.76 -1.09
N ASP A 152 -5.24 11.02 0.02
CA ASP A 152 -4.07 10.46 0.72
C ASP A 152 -3.31 9.50 -0.20
N MET A 153 -4.02 8.65 -0.94
CA MET A 153 -3.40 7.77 -1.93
C MET A 153 -2.68 8.57 -3.03
N ARG A 154 -3.25 9.70 -3.46
CA ARG A 154 -2.60 10.64 -4.38
C ARG A 154 -1.31 11.14 -3.79
N LEU A 155 -1.32 11.68 -2.56
CA LEU A 155 -0.14 12.21 -1.90
C LEU A 155 0.95 11.16 -1.68
N ILE A 156 0.58 9.93 -1.27
CA ILE A 156 1.51 8.80 -1.16
C ILE A 156 2.19 8.52 -2.50
N SER A 157 1.42 8.50 -3.60
CA SER A 157 1.95 8.24 -4.95
C SER A 157 2.88 9.33 -5.49
N GLN A 158 2.83 10.54 -4.92
CA GLN A 158 3.65 11.68 -5.32
C GLN A 158 4.99 11.77 -4.56
N CYS A 159 5.14 11.04 -3.45
CA CYS A 159 6.39 11.02 -2.69
C CYS A 159 7.53 10.37 -3.49
N LYS A 160 8.79 10.75 -3.21
CA LYS A 160 9.95 10.15 -3.88
C LYS A 160 10.16 8.69 -3.48
N HIS A 161 9.96 8.36 -2.21
CA HIS A 161 10.07 7.01 -1.65
C HIS A 161 8.87 6.69 -0.74
N ASN A 162 8.68 5.41 -0.40
CA ASN A 162 7.52 4.97 0.37
C ASN A 162 7.88 3.93 1.45
N ILE A 163 7.28 4.06 2.62
CA ILE A 163 7.27 3.08 3.70
C ILE A 163 5.81 2.67 3.92
N THR A 164 5.52 1.40 3.69
CA THR A 164 4.15 0.87 3.77
C THR A 164 3.86 0.28 5.15
N ALA A 165 2.58 0.24 5.53
CA ALA A 165 2.14 -0.73 6.53
C ALA A 165 1.76 -2.04 5.81
N ASN A 166 1.38 -3.06 6.57
CA ASN A 166 0.73 -4.26 6.05
C ASN A 166 -0.73 -4.00 5.59
N SER A 167 -0.93 -2.94 4.81
CA SER A 167 -2.21 -2.45 4.32
C SER A 167 -2.20 -2.36 2.80
N THR A 168 -3.25 -2.86 2.16
CA THR A 168 -3.44 -2.71 0.70
C THR A 168 -3.57 -1.25 0.28
N PHE A 169 -3.96 -0.36 1.20
CA PHE A 169 -4.06 1.08 0.92
C PHE A 169 -2.67 1.68 0.63
N SER A 170 -1.71 1.50 1.55
CA SER A 170 -0.33 1.94 1.34
C SER A 170 0.39 1.16 0.24
N TRP A 171 0.00 -0.10 0.03
CA TRP A 171 0.48 -0.90 -1.09
C TRP A 171 0.12 -0.24 -2.42
N TRP A 172 -1.16 0.08 -2.64
CA TRP A 172 -1.60 0.71 -3.89
C TRP A 172 -1.02 2.11 -4.06
N GLY A 173 -0.99 2.93 -3.01
CA GLY A 173 -0.36 4.26 -3.07
C GLY A 173 1.11 4.19 -3.51
N SER A 174 1.88 3.23 -2.95
CA SER A 174 3.30 3.04 -3.29
C SER A 174 3.49 2.39 -4.66
N TRP A 175 2.59 1.51 -5.08
CA TRP A 175 2.62 0.90 -6.40
C TRP A 175 2.33 1.94 -7.50
N LEU A 176 1.37 2.85 -7.25
CA LEU A 176 1.01 3.95 -8.15
C LEU A 176 2.10 5.02 -8.24
N ASN A 177 3.04 5.07 -7.29
CA ASN A 177 4.21 5.94 -7.41
C ASN A 177 4.98 5.63 -8.70
N ALA A 178 5.02 6.60 -9.60
CA ALA A 178 5.62 6.48 -10.92
C ALA A 178 7.13 6.80 -10.94
N ASN A 179 7.71 7.26 -9.82
CA ASN A 179 9.14 7.52 -9.73
C ASN A 179 9.93 6.22 -10.03
N PRO A 180 10.82 6.20 -11.05
CA PRO A 180 11.65 5.04 -11.36
C PRO A 180 12.70 4.77 -10.27
N ASP A 181 13.13 5.81 -9.56
CA ASP A 181 14.17 5.74 -8.52
C ASP A 181 13.58 5.54 -7.11
N LYS A 182 12.27 5.26 -7.02
CA LYS A 182 11.62 5.06 -5.73
C LYS A 182 12.23 3.86 -5.00
N ILE A 183 12.25 3.99 -3.69
CA ILE A 183 12.56 2.90 -2.77
C ILE A 183 11.26 2.67 -2.02
N VAL A 184 10.78 1.43 -2.07
CA VAL A 184 9.60 1.04 -1.30
C VAL A 184 10.03 0.03 -0.26
N VAL A 185 9.78 0.36 1.01
CA VAL A 185 10.00 -0.53 2.15
C VAL A 185 8.65 -1.04 2.64
N ALA A 186 8.54 -2.34 2.82
CA ALA A 186 7.35 -3.02 3.30
C ALA A 186 7.66 -3.90 4.52
N PRO A 187 6.69 -4.16 5.40
CA PRO A 187 6.91 -5.07 6.52
C PRO A 187 7.11 -6.48 6.00
N LYS A 188 8.09 -7.18 6.56
CA LYS A 188 8.34 -8.60 6.31
C LYS A 188 7.14 -9.46 6.70
N ASP A 189 6.53 -9.15 7.83
CA ASP A 189 5.39 -9.87 8.37
C ASP A 189 4.10 -9.13 7.97
N TRP A 190 3.49 -9.56 6.86
CA TRP A 190 2.22 -8.96 6.40
C TRP A 190 1.02 -9.40 7.24
N PHE A 191 0.98 -10.68 7.63
CA PHE A 191 -0.05 -11.28 8.46
C PHE A 191 0.52 -11.58 9.85
N GLY A 192 -0.33 -11.57 10.89
CA GLY A 192 0.08 -11.96 12.23
C GLY A 192 0.54 -13.42 12.31
N LYS A 193 1.02 -13.86 13.48
CA LYS A 193 1.64 -15.18 13.71
C LYS A 193 0.75 -16.41 13.38
N GLN A 194 -0.51 -16.21 12.99
CA GLN A 194 -1.47 -17.26 12.64
C GLN A 194 -1.49 -17.55 11.13
N LYS A 195 -0.97 -18.72 10.72
CA LYS A 195 -1.22 -19.59 9.54
C LYS A 195 -1.49 -19.01 8.13
N ARG A 196 -1.67 -17.71 7.92
CA ARG A 196 -1.88 -17.10 6.61
C ARG A 196 -0.56 -16.53 6.12
N GLN A 197 -0.13 -16.97 4.95
CA GLN A 197 1.04 -16.45 4.27
C GLN A 197 0.66 -16.11 2.84
N ASN A 198 1.13 -14.97 2.37
CA ASN A 198 1.14 -14.61 0.97
C ASN A 198 2.57 -14.17 0.63
N LEU A 199 3.34 -15.08 0.02
CA LEU A 199 4.72 -14.81 -0.34
C LEU A 199 4.84 -13.89 -1.57
N ASP A 200 3.72 -13.66 -2.27
CA ASP A 200 3.67 -12.89 -3.51
C ASP A 200 3.00 -11.50 -3.32
N ILE A 201 2.63 -11.15 -2.09
CA ILE A 201 1.94 -9.88 -1.83
C ILE A 201 2.86 -8.67 -2.03
N ILE A 202 4.14 -8.81 -1.68
CA ILE A 202 5.13 -7.75 -1.85
C ILE A 202 5.79 -7.94 -3.22
N PRO A 203 5.76 -6.93 -4.12
CA PRO A 203 6.53 -6.92 -5.34
C PRO A 203 8.01 -7.24 -5.10
N ALA A 204 8.62 -8.04 -5.96
CA ALA A 204 10.02 -8.46 -5.81
C ALA A 204 11.01 -7.29 -5.86
N THR A 205 10.58 -6.14 -6.39
CA THR A 205 11.38 -4.91 -6.45
C THR A 205 11.39 -4.12 -5.14
N TRP A 206 10.55 -4.47 -4.17
CA TRP A 206 10.45 -3.77 -2.89
C TRP A 206 11.34 -4.42 -1.83
N THR A 207 11.81 -3.61 -0.88
CA THR A 207 12.59 -4.09 0.25
C THR A 207 11.66 -4.49 1.40
N THR A 208 11.93 -5.63 2.05
CA THR A 208 11.17 -6.10 3.22
C THR A 208 12.02 -6.04 4.49
N LEU A 209 11.48 -5.47 5.57
CA LEU A 209 12.15 -5.27 6.87
C LEU A 209 11.29 -5.64 8.09
#